data_AF-A0A3Q9BIE3-F1
#
_entry.id   AF-A0A3Q9BIE3-F1
#
_cell.length_a   1.000
_cell.length_b   1.000
_cell.length_c   1.000
_cell.angle_alpha   90.00
_cell.angle_beta   90.00
_cell.angle_gamma   90.00
#
_symmetry.space_group_name_H-M   'P 1'
#
loop_
_entity.id
_entity.type
_entity.pdbx_description
1 polymer ?
#
loop_
_entity_poly.entity_id
_entity_poly.type
_entity_poly.pdbx_seq_one_letter_code
_entity_poly.pdbx_strand_id
1 'polypeptide(L)'
;FRLIHMNGASFYFLMMYIHISRNMYYCSYKLNSVWGIGILILLISMAAAFMGYVLPWGQMSYWGATVITNLLSAIPYIGNSIVLWIWGGFSINNATLNRFFSLHFILPLMILFMIILHLFALHLTGS
;
A
#
# COMPACT_ATOMS: atom_id res chain seq x y z
N PHE A 1 3.43 20.56 8.83
CA PHE A 1 2.51 19.43 8.50
C PHE A 1 2.95 18.63 7.27
N ARG A 2 3.13 19.22 6.08
CA ARG A 2 3.56 18.50 4.85
C ARG A 2 4.84 17.65 5.03
N LEU A 3 5.91 18.24 5.57
CA LEU A 3 7.18 17.52 5.79
C LEU A 3 7.04 16.38 6.80
N ILE A 4 6.22 16.58 7.84
CA ILE A 4 5.95 15.55 8.85
C ILE A 4 5.25 14.34 8.21
N HIS A 5 4.28 14.58 7.33
CA HIS A 5 3.60 13.49 6.62
C HIS A 5 4.53 12.74 5.66
N MET A 6 5.35 13.47 4.87
CA MET A 6 6.30 12.85 3.93
C MET A 6 7.39 12.03 4.65
N ASN A 7 8.03 12.59 5.68
CA ASN A 7 9.03 11.86 6.46
C ASN A 7 8.40 10.78 7.34
N GLY A 8 7.16 10.97 7.77
CA GLY A 8 6.39 9.99 8.52
C GLY A 8 6.14 8.70 7.73
N ALA A 9 5.91 8.81 6.42
CA ALA A 9 5.80 7.62 5.55
C ALA A 9 7.11 6.81 5.54
N SER A 10 8.27 7.47 5.39
CA SER A 10 9.58 6.79 5.46
C SER A 10 9.81 6.11 6.81
N PHE A 11 9.48 6.81 7.91
CA PHE A 11 9.59 6.26 9.26
C PHE A 11 8.65 5.04 9.46
N TYR A 12 7.44 5.09 8.92
CA TYR A 12 6.48 3.99 8.97
C TYR A 12 7.04 2.73 8.30
N PHE A 13 7.62 2.84 7.10
CA PHE A 13 8.24 1.69 6.43
C PHE A 13 9.50 1.18 7.14
N LEU A 14 10.32 2.08 7.71
CA LEU A 14 11.45 1.68 8.56
C LEU A 14 10.97 0.78 9.70
N MET A 15 9.93 1.20 10.43
CA MET A 15 9.36 0.42 11.53
C MET A 15 8.73 -0.89 11.06
N MET A 16 8.05 -0.92 9.92
CA MET A 16 7.52 -2.15 9.35
C MET A 16 8.62 -3.16 9.00
N TYR A 17 9.72 -2.71 8.37
CA TYR A 17 10.80 -3.62 8.02
C TYR A 17 11.52 -4.17 9.26
N ILE A 18 11.72 -3.36 10.31
CA ILE A 18 12.23 -3.83 11.61
C ILE A 18 11.24 -4.83 12.24
N HIS A 19 9.94 -4.56 12.15
CA HIS A 19 8.93 -5.47 12.67
C HIS A 19 8.96 -6.82 11.94
N ILE A 20 9.01 -6.82 10.60
CA ILE A 20 9.12 -8.02 9.76
C ILE A 20 10.42 -8.78 10.06
N SER A 21 11.56 -8.09 10.19
CA SER A 21 12.85 -8.73 10.48
C SER A 21 12.86 -9.42 11.84
N ARG A 22 12.25 -8.81 12.87
CA ARG A 22 12.03 -9.45 14.18
C ARG A 22 11.25 -10.74 14.04
N ASN A 23 10.15 -10.72 13.28
CA ASN A 23 9.32 -11.91 13.07
C ASN A 23 10.08 -13.04 12.37
N MET A 24 10.96 -12.72 11.41
CA MET A 24 11.82 -13.71 10.76
C MET A 24 12.86 -14.28 11.73
N TYR A 25 13.53 -13.40 12.50
CA TYR A 25 14.56 -13.81 13.45
C TYR A 25 14.03 -14.75 14.55
N TYR A 26 12.87 -14.44 15.12
CA TYR A 26 12.24 -15.26 16.17
C TYR A 26 11.28 -16.33 15.63
N CYS A 27 11.19 -16.50 14.31
CA CYS A 27 10.27 -17.43 13.66
C CYS A 27 8.78 -17.23 14.04
N SER A 28 8.38 -16.01 14.39
CA SER A 28 6.99 -15.66 14.73
C SER A 28 6.04 -15.77 13.54
N TYR A 29 6.55 -15.86 12.30
CA TYR A 29 5.77 -16.16 11.10
C TYR A 29 5.01 -17.50 11.17
N LYS A 30 5.37 -18.39 12.11
CA LYS A 30 4.63 -19.63 12.42
C LYS A 30 3.21 -19.36 12.96
N LEU A 31 2.95 -18.17 13.50
CA LEU A 31 1.60 -17.71 13.84
C LEU A 31 0.88 -17.31 12.54
N ASN A 32 0.48 -18.29 11.74
CA ASN A 32 0.02 -18.11 10.36
C ASN A 32 -1.09 -17.06 10.20
N SER A 33 -2.05 -16.99 11.13
CA SER A 33 -3.14 -16.00 11.11
C SER A 33 -2.61 -14.58 11.30
N VAL A 34 -1.80 -14.36 12.34
CA VAL A 34 -1.17 -13.08 12.66
C VAL A 34 -0.26 -12.63 11.51
N TRP A 35 0.57 -13.55 11.02
CA TRP A 35 1.51 -13.30 9.92
C TRP A 35 0.79 -12.96 8.61
N GLY A 36 -0.26 -13.70 8.25
CA GLY A 36 -1.08 -13.44 7.08
C GLY A 36 -1.72 -12.05 7.11
N ILE A 37 -2.30 -11.65 8.25
CA ILE A 37 -2.85 -10.29 8.41
C ILE A 37 -1.72 -9.24 8.34
N GLY A 38 -0.55 -9.52 8.90
CA GLY A 38 0.63 -8.64 8.81
C GLY A 38 1.07 -8.38 7.37
N ILE A 39 1.09 -9.42 6.52
CA ILE A 39 1.37 -9.29 5.08
C ILE A 39 0.32 -8.42 4.40
N LEU A 40 -0.97 -8.59 4.73
CA LEU A 40 -2.04 -7.75 4.17
C LEU A 40 -1.88 -6.28 4.56
N ILE A 41 -1.53 -5.99 5.82
CA ILE A 41 -1.22 -4.62 6.28
C ILE A 41 -0.07 -4.02 5.45
N LEU A 42 1.01 -4.79 5.25
CA LEU A 42 2.15 -4.36 4.44
C LEU A 42 1.69 -3.99 3.01
N LEU A 43 0.95 -4.87 2.33
CA LEU A 43 0.50 -4.62 0.96
C LEU A 43 -0.41 -3.39 0.84
N ILE A 44 -1.37 -3.24 1.76
CA ILE A 44 -2.28 -2.07 1.78
C ILE A 44 -1.49 -0.79 2.05
N SER A 45 -0.51 -0.83 2.95
CA SER A 45 0.33 0.33 3.25
C SER A 45 1.22 0.74 2.09
N MET A 46 1.76 -0.21 1.32
CA MET A 46 2.50 0.06 0.07
C MET A 46 1.59 0.74 -0.96
N ALA A 47 0.36 0.25 -1.13
CA ALA A 47 -0.61 0.88 -2.01
C ALA A 47 -0.93 2.32 -1.56
N ALA A 48 -1.21 2.53 -0.27
CA ALA A 48 -1.51 3.84 0.29
C ALA A 48 -0.34 4.82 0.09
N ALA A 49 0.89 4.40 0.37
CA ALA A 49 2.08 5.24 0.20
C ALA A 49 2.37 5.57 -1.27
N PHE A 50 2.22 4.59 -2.17
CA PHE A 50 2.35 4.82 -3.61
C PHE A 50 1.34 5.88 -4.09
N MET A 51 0.05 5.72 -3.77
CA MET A 51 -0.96 6.72 -4.18
C MET A 51 -0.70 8.09 -3.55
N GLY A 52 -0.25 8.14 -2.30
CA GLY A 52 0.15 9.37 -1.63
C GLY A 52 1.31 10.09 -2.33
N TYR A 53 2.28 9.33 -2.85
CA TYR A 53 3.39 9.85 -3.64
C TYR A 53 2.96 10.45 -4.99
N VAL A 54 1.80 10.04 -5.53
CA VAL A 54 1.26 10.57 -6.78
C VAL A 54 0.61 11.95 -6.57
N LEU A 55 0.04 12.23 -5.39
CA LEU A 55 -0.78 13.42 -5.12
C LEU A 55 -0.08 14.78 -5.32
N PRO A 56 1.24 14.95 -5.05
CA PRO A 56 1.94 16.21 -5.33
C PRO A 56 2.05 16.55 -6.83
N TRP A 57 1.72 15.60 -7.72
CA TRP A 57 1.69 15.76 -9.17
C TRP A 57 2.98 16.33 -9.80
N GLY A 58 4.13 15.95 -9.24
CA GLY A 58 5.45 16.26 -9.81
C GLY A 58 5.87 15.29 -10.92
N GLN A 59 7.02 15.55 -11.56
CA GLN A 59 7.55 14.68 -12.63
C GLN A 59 7.70 13.22 -12.18
N MET A 60 8.33 12.99 -11.02
CA MET A 60 8.50 11.64 -10.49
C MET A 60 7.18 10.99 -10.09
N SER A 61 6.22 11.78 -9.59
CA SER A 61 4.86 11.31 -9.27
C SER A 61 4.15 10.79 -10.53
N TYR A 62 4.18 11.58 -11.61
CA TYR A 62 3.53 11.23 -12.88
C TYR A 62 4.18 10.00 -13.52
N TRP A 63 5.50 10.02 -13.72
CA TRP A 63 6.20 8.90 -14.36
C TRP A 63 6.18 7.63 -13.51
N GLY A 64 6.33 7.76 -12.19
CA GLY A 64 6.20 6.64 -11.26
C GLY A 64 4.82 5.99 -11.35
N ALA A 65 3.76 6.79 -11.40
CA ALA A 65 2.42 6.28 -11.60
C ALA A 65 2.28 5.54 -12.94
N THR A 66 2.82 6.10 -14.03
CA THR A 66 2.77 5.50 -15.38
C THR A 66 3.42 4.14 -15.39
N VAL A 67 4.66 4.02 -14.89
CA VAL A 67 5.41 2.77 -14.93
C VAL A 67 4.78 1.72 -14.03
N ILE A 68 4.46 2.05 -12.78
CA ILE A 68 3.97 1.09 -11.79
C ILE A 68 2.61 0.52 -12.19
N THR A 69 1.66 1.37 -12.60
CA THR A 69 0.33 0.88 -13.01
C THR A 69 0.38 0.10 -14.32
N ASN A 70 1.28 0.46 -15.25
CA ASN A 70 1.48 -0.28 -16.48
C ASN A 70 2.02 -1.69 -16.29
N LEU A 71 2.59 -2.05 -15.14
CA LEU A 71 2.98 -3.44 -14.87
C LEU A 71 1.80 -4.42 -15.03
N LEU A 72 0.57 -3.96 -14.79
CA LEU A 72 -0.65 -4.76 -14.97
C LEU A 72 -0.96 -5.08 -16.43
N SER A 73 -0.42 -4.33 -17.40
CA SER A 73 -0.57 -4.63 -18.83
C SER A 73 0.05 -5.98 -19.21
N ALA A 74 1.00 -6.48 -18.42
CA ALA A 74 1.64 -7.77 -18.64
C ALA A 74 0.71 -8.97 -18.34
N ILE A 75 -0.46 -8.76 -17.73
CA ILE A 75 -1.45 -9.82 -17.49
C ILE A 75 -2.10 -10.20 -18.83
N PRO A 76 -2.01 -11.47 -19.28
CA PRO A 76 -2.60 -11.90 -20.54
C PRO A 76 -4.10 -11.65 -20.62
N TYR A 77 -4.59 -11.31 -21.81
CA TYR A 77 -6.00 -11.07 -22.16
C TYR A 77 -6.66 -9.84 -21.52
N ILE A 78 -6.46 -9.59 -20.23
CA ILE A 78 -7.18 -8.57 -19.44
C ILE A 78 -6.31 -7.39 -18.99
N GLY A 79 -4.98 -7.48 -19.11
CA GLY A 79 -4.05 -6.48 -18.56
C GLY A 79 -4.31 -5.06 -19.07
N ASN A 80 -4.41 -4.87 -20.39
CA ASN A 80 -4.67 -3.56 -20.99
C ASN A 80 -6.01 -2.96 -20.54
N SER A 81 -7.07 -3.78 -20.44
CA SER A 81 -8.36 -3.31 -19.93
C SER A 81 -8.30 -2.88 -18.47
N ILE A 82 -7.52 -3.56 -17.63
CA ILE A 82 -7.33 -3.20 -16.22
C ILE A 82 -6.60 -1.86 -16.11
N VAL A 83 -5.52 -1.66 -16.88
CA VAL A 83 -4.76 -0.39 -16.87
C VAL A 83 -5.66 0.78 -17.26
N LEU A 84 -6.38 0.68 -18.38
CA LEU A 84 -7.29 1.73 -18.83
C LEU A 84 -8.43 1.98 -17.82
N TRP A 85 -8.93 0.92 -17.17
CA TRP A 85 -9.94 1.05 -16.13
C TRP A 85 -9.41 1.78 -14.90
N ILE A 86 -8.22 1.44 -14.42
CA ILE A 86 -7.55 2.15 -13.32
C ILE A 86 -7.36 3.62 -13.70
N TRP A 87 -6.90 3.86 -14.93
CA TRP A 87 -6.60 5.20 -15.40
C TRP A 87 -7.85 6.07 -15.61
N GLY A 88 -8.97 5.46 -15.98
CA GLY A 88 -10.15 6.21 -16.41
C GLY A 88 -9.88 7.00 -17.70
N GLY A 89 -8.97 6.52 -18.55
CA GLY A 89 -8.54 7.16 -19.79
C GLY A 89 -7.36 6.42 -20.44
N PHE A 90 -6.85 6.96 -21.55
CA PHE A 90 -5.72 6.36 -22.30
C PHE A 90 -4.34 6.63 -21.70
N SER A 91 -4.27 7.54 -20.72
CA SER A 91 -3.06 7.90 -20.00
C SER A 91 -3.42 8.38 -18.60
N ILE A 92 -2.41 8.50 -17.73
CA ILE A 92 -2.57 9.16 -16.43
C ILE A 92 -2.95 10.62 -16.65
N ASN A 93 -4.01 11.04 -15.96
CA ASN A 93 -4.67 12.33 -16.12
C ASN A 93 -5.44 12.72 -14.84
N ASN A 94 -6.27 13.75 -14.88
CA ASN A 94 -7.00 14.20 -13.69
C ASN A 94 -7.98 13.16 -13.12
N ALA A 95 -8.54 12.27 -13.95
CA ALA A 95 -9.40 11.18 -13.48
C ALA A 95 -8.62 10.21 -12.57
N THR A 96 -7.36 9.90 -12.91
CA THR A 96 -6.48 9.11 -12.05
C THR A 96 -6.18 9.78 -10.72
N LEU A 97 -5.84 11.07 -10.76
CA LEU A 97 -5.46 11.83 -9.57
C LEU A 97 -6.61 11.87 -8.56
N ASN A 98 -7.82 12.14 -9.02
CA ASN A 98 -9.01 12.18 -8.17
C ASN A 98 -9.29 10.82 -7.52
N ARG A 99 -9.18 9.72 -8.27
CA ARG A 99 -9.38 8.37 -7.73
C ARG A 99 -8.30 8.00 -6.72
N PHE A 100 -7.05 8.32 -7.03
CA PHE A 100 -5.92 8.05 -6.13
C PHE A 100 -6.01 8.86 -4.85
N PHE A 101 -6.54 10.09 -4.90
CA PHE A 101 -6.84 10.86 -3.70
C PHE A 101 -7.88 10.16 -2.82
N SER A 102 -9.02 9.76 -3.39
CA SER A 102 -10.07 9.05 -2.65
C SER A 102 -9.56 7.73 -2.05
N LEU A 103 -8.77 6.96 -2.82
CA LEU A 103 -8.18 5.71 -2.35
C LEU A 103 -7.12 5.93 -1.28
N HIS A 104 -6.21 6.90 -1.45
CA HIS A 104 -5.21 7.26 -0.46
C HIS A 104 -5.86 7.69 0.87
N PHE A 105 -7.03 8.32 0.82
CA PHE A 105 -7.76 8.71 2.02
C PHE A 105 -8.42 7.53 2.75
N ILE A 106 -9.06 6.59 2.02
CA ILE A 106 -9.79 5.46 2.64
C ILE A 106 -8.87 4.34 3.14
N LEU A 107 -7.75 4.08 2.46
CA LEU A 107 -6.89 2.94 2.79
C LEU A 107 -6.28 3.01 4.20
N PRO A 108 -5.83 4.17 4.72
CA PRO A 108 -5.39 4.28 6.12
C PRO A 108 -6.46 3.84 7.14
N LEU A 109 -7.75 4.08 6.87
CA LEU A 109 -8.84 3.61 7.71
C LEU A 109 -9.01 2.09 7.62
N MET A 110 -8.80 1.52 6.43
CA MET A 110 -8.76 0.06 6.25
C MET A 110 -7.56 -0.57 6.99
N ILE A 111 -6.40 0.08 6.99
CA ILE A 111 -5.23 -0.36 7.76
C ILE A 111 -5.55 -0.36 9.26
N LEU A 112 -6.23 0.67 9.78
CA LEU A 112 -6.65 0.72 11.18
C LEU A 112 -7.52 -0.50 11.55
N PHE A 113 -8.49 -0.85 10.71
CA PHE A 113 -9.31 -2.04 10.91
C PHE A 113 -8.47 -3.34 10.87
N MET A 114 -7.54 -3.46 9.93
CA MET A 114 -6.63 -4.61 9.85
C MET A 114 -5.71 -4.72 11.07
N ILE A 115 -5.27 -3.61 11.66
CA ILE A 115 -4.48 -3.62 12.90
C ILE A 115 -5.29 -4.21 14.06
N ILE A 116 -6.57 -3.89 14.17
CA ILE A 116 -7.46 -4.48 15.19
C ILE A 116 -7.54 -6.00 15.01
N LEU A 117 -7.72 -6.47 13.77
CA LEU A 117 -7.74 -7.91 13.46
C LEU A 117 -6.39 -8.58 13.73
N HIS A 118 -5.28 -7.91 13.40
CA HIS A 118 -3.94 -8.41 13.63
C HIS A 118 -3.67 -8.62 15.13
N LEU A 119 -4.04 -7.63 15.94
CA LEU A 119 -3.93 -7.72 17.39
C LEU A 119 -4.90 -8.76 17.96
N PHE A 120 -6.14 -8.82 17.49
CA PHE A 120 -7.08 -9.85 17.91
C PHE A 120 -6.52 -11.26 17.68
N ALA A 121 -6.00 -11.53 16.49
CA ALA A 121 -5.36 -12.81 16.16
C ALA A 121 -4.16 -13.11 17.05
N LEU A 122 -3.34 -12.10 17.39
CA LEU A 122 -2.20 -12.25 18.30
C LEU A 122 -2.64 -12.62 19.72
N HIS A 123 -3.72 -12.00 20.22
CA HIS A 123 -4.22 -12.26 21.57
C HIS A 123 -4.85 -13.66 21.71
N LEU A 124 -5.21 -14.33 20.61
CA LEU A 124 -5.67 -15.72 20.65
C LEU A 124 -4.55 -16.72 20.96
N THR A 125 -3.30 -16.41 20.57
CA THR A 125 -2.15 -17.31 20.73
C THR A 125 -1.19 -16.88 21.83
N GLY A 126 -1.24 -15.61 22.24
CA GLY A 126 -0.17 -14.99 23.01
C GLY A 126 1.01 -14.55 22.12
N SER A 127 1.89 -13.72 22.70
CA SER A 127 3.07 -13.15 22.04
C SER A 127 4.23 -14.12 21.92
#